data_AF-A0A7S1YG56-F1
#
_entry.id   AF-A0A7S1YG56-F1
#
_cell.length_a   1.000
_cell.length_b   1.000
_cell.length_c   1.000
_cell.angle_alpha   90.00
_cell.angle_beta   90.00
_cell.angle_gamma   90.00
#
_symmetry.space_group_name_H-M   'P 1'
#
loop_
_entity.id
_entity.type
_entity.pdbx_description
1 polymer ?
#
loop_
_entity_poly.entity_id
_entity_poly.type
_entity_poly.pdbx_seq_one_letter_code
_entity_poly.pdbx_strand_id
1 'polypeptide(L)'
;KEKTCGFNGTSTCTNTVKVYAVGKNTFAIIFLGERLNAGVILDVDASELVGFEPEAFHNSTSNLLLRTSDIAYSNVETLNIKTGTKSAVVNVRGTSASTTITTQDEDDYFFISSDAVEIPETAPTTDFLHGWLDYLEGNLSLNAGLGKHRLLISDENSTIGKGSIGGAAVLTETSLTNLNGDSLGDIFYNADVMGEYWSSGVTLWLGKNDDTLDVLSIPTTKVEGLRTVASVHAGPGDDVLQIQ
;
A
#
# COMPACT_ATOMS: atom_id res chain seq x y z
N LYS A 1 34.28 -24.44 14.64
CA LYS A 1 33.88 -24.10 16.02
C LYS A 1 32.49 -23.52 15.95
N GLU A 2 31.48 -24.26 16.40
CA GLU A 2 30.10 -23.76 16.44
C GLU A 2 30.05 -22.58 17.42
N LYS A 3 29.54 -21.43 16.97
CA LYS A 3 29.27 -20.29 17.84
C LYS A 3 27.93 -20.54 18.51
N THR A 4 27.90 -20.41 19.82
CA THR A 4 26.69 -20.43 20.64
C THR A 4 26.16 -19.01 20.79
N CYS A 5 24.85 -18.81 20.68
CA CYS A 5 24.18 -17.53 20.88
C CYS A 5 22.88 -17.69 21.68
N GLY A 6 22.32 -16.57 22.12
CA GLY A 6 21.24 -16.49 23.11
C GLY A 6 21.76 -16.05 24.49
N PHE A 7 20.91 -15.40 25.30
CA PHE A 7 21.30 -14.83 26.60
C PHE A 7 21.98 -15.84 27.54
N ASN A 8 21.59 -17.12 27.45
CA ASN A 8 22.18 -18.21 28.24
C ASN A 8 23.21 -19.08 27.47
N GLY A 9 23.54 -18.74 26.22
CA GLY A 9 24.56 -19.45 25.43
C GLY A 9 24.23 -20.92 25.09
N THR A 10 22.97 -21.33 25.23
CA THR A 10 22.52 -22.72 25.01
C THR A 10 22.07 -23.02 23.58
N SER A 11 21.93 -22.01 22.73
CA SER A 11 21.45 -22.20 21.35
C SER A 11 22.61 -22.17 20.36
N THR A 12 22.62 -23.11 19.42
CA THR A 12 23.56 -23.10 18.29
C THR A 12 23.18 -21.97 17.34
N CYS A 13 24.14 -21.14 16.92
CA CYS A 13 23.82 -20.08 15.97
C CYS A 13 23.41 -20.68 14.63
N THR A 14 22.15 -20.47 14.27
CA THR A 14 21.65 -20.78 12.94
C THR A 14 22.33 -19.83 11.95
N ASN A 15 23.00 -20.37 10.93
CA ASN A 15 23.44 -19.59 9.79
C ASN A 15 22.20 -19.25 8.95
N THR A 16 21.45 -18.24 9.39
CA THR A 16 20.15 -17.84 8.83
C THR A 16 20.25 -17.28 7.41
N VAL A 17 21.47 -17.07 6.90
CA VAL A 17 21.73 -16.50 5.58
C VAL A 17 22.88 -17.24 4.93
N LYS A 18 22.68 -17.68 3.68
CA LYS A 18 23.72 -18.15 2.77
C LYS A 18 23.74 -17.25 1.54
N VAL A 19 24.92 -16.81 1.15
CA VAL A 19 25.10 -15.99 -0.05
C VAL A 19 25.85 -16.79 -1.10
N TYR A 20 25.28 -16.89 -2.29
CA TYR A 20 25.86 -17.57 -3.45
C TYR A 20 26.11 -16.55 -4.56
N ALA A 21 27.32 -16.48 -5.08
CA ALA A 21 27.58 -15.70 -6.30
C ALA A 21 27.06 -16.48 -7.52
N VAL A 22 26.11 -15.90 -8.26
CA VAL A 22 25.52 -16.49 -9.47
C VAL A 22 25.97 -15.79 -10.76
N GLY A 23 26.75 -14.71 -10.63
CA GLY A 23 27.32 -13.97 -11.76
C GLY A 23 28.42 -13.02 -11.30
N LYS A 24 29.06 -12.33 -12.25
CA LYS A 24 30.22 -11.45 -11.97
C LYS A 24 29.94 -10.37 -10.92
N ASN A 25 28.68 -9.91 -10.80
CA ASN A 25 28.21 -8.94 -9.81
C ASN A 25 26.79 -9.31 -9.28
N THR A 26 26.44 -10.59 -9.23
CA THR A 26 25.09 -11.02 -8.82
C THR A 26 25.19 -12.08 -7.74
N PHE A 27 24.44 -11.88 -6.66
CA PHE A 27 24.40 -12.77 -5.53
C PHE A 27 22.97 -13.23 -5.25
N ALA A 28 22.79 -14.54 -5.03
CA ALA A 28 21.60 -15.11 -4.47
C ALA A 28 21.78 -15.21 -2.95
N ILE A 29 20.90 -14.55 -2.20
CA ILE A 29 20.88 -14.58 -0.73
C ILE A 29 19.74 -15.51 -0.32
N ILE A 30 20.06 -16.62 0.32
CA ILE A 30 19.13 -17.67 0.74
C ILE A 30 19.02 -17.64 2.26
N PHE A 31 17.82 -17.44 2.78
CA PHE A 31 17.57 -17.49 4.21
C PHE A 31 17.22 -18.92 4.64
N LEU A 32 17.91 -19.45 5.64
CA LEU A 32 17.63 -20.76 6.23
C LEU A 32 17.00 -20.57 7.61
N GLY A 33 15.68 -20.60 7.64
CA GLY A 33 14.83 -20.57 8.83
C GLY A 33 13.78 -21.66 8.78
N GLU A 34 13.31 -22.05 9.97
CA GLU A 34 12.34 -23.07 10.37
C GLU A 34 11.18 -23.44 9.42
N ARG A 35 10.72 -24.70 9.56
CA ARG A 35 9.71 -25.36 8.72
C ARG A 35 8.29 -24.84 8.95
N LEU A 36 7.61 -24.63 7.83
CA LEU A 36 6.15 -24.58 7.59
C LEU A 36 5.31 -25.49 8.54
N ASN A 37 4.18 -24.96 9.02
CA ASN A 37 3.05 -25.68 9.67
C ASN A 37 3.10 -26.01 11.18
N ALA A 38 3.82 -25.27 12.02
CA ALA A 38 3.50 -25.23 13.46
C ALA A 38 2.62 -24.01 13.76
N GLY A 39 1.31 -24.21 13.79
CA GLY A 39 0.36 -23.14 14.12
C GLY A 39 0.56 -22.67 15.56
N VAL A 40 1.00 -21.43 15.72
CA VAL A 40 0.90 -20.70 16.99
C VAL A 40 -0.41 -19.94 16.94
N ILE A 41 -1.37 -20.32 17.77
CA ILE A 41 -2.63 -19.57 17.95
C ILE A 41 -2.42 -18.61 19.11
N LEU A 42 -2.57 -17.31 18.84
CA LEU A 42 -2.60 -16.26 19.85
C LEU A 42 -3.99 -15.65 19.83
N ASP A 43 -4.74 -15.83 20.91
CA ASP A 43 -6.06 -15.21 21.09
C ASP A 43 -5.85 -13.86 21.76
N VAL A 44 -6.33 -12.79 21.11
CA VAL A 44 -6.34 -11.44 21.67
C VAL A 44 -7.79 -11.08 21.95
N ASP A 45 -8.15 -11.02 23.22
CA ASP A 45 -9.47 -10.59 23.67
C ASP A 45 -9.52 -9.05 23.71
N ALA A 46 -10.26 -8.47 22.77
CA ALA A 46 -10.46 -7.03 22.64
C ALA A 46 -11.81 -6.55 23.23
N SER A 47 -12.57 -7.43 23.89
CA SER A 47 -13.95 -7.14 24.34
C SER A 47 -14.07 -6.03 25.38
N GLU A 48 -12.97 -5.67 26.05
CA GLU A 48 -12.94 -4.60 27.06
C GLU A 48 -12.36 -3.26 26.55
N LEU A 49 -12.05 -3.14 25.25
CA LEU A 49 -11.52 -1.88 24.70
C LEU A 49 -12.66 -0.87 24.43
N VAL A 50 -12.59 0.29 25.08
CA VAL A 50 -13.56 1.38 24.93
C VAL A 50 -13.18 2.25 23.74
N GLY A 51 -14.10 2.43 22.78
CA GLY A 51 -13.84 3.17 21.52
C GLY A 51 -13.12 2.35 20.45
N PHE A 52 -13.10 1.02 20.59
CA PHE A 52 -12.57 0.10 19.58
C PHE A 52 -13.63 -0.18 18.51
N GLU A 53 -13.43 0.36 17.32
CA GLU A 53 -14.14 -0.11 16.13
C GLU A 53 -13.50 -1.45 15.69
N PRO A 54 -14.27 -2.54 15.44
CA PRO A 54 -13.76 -3.87 15.08
C PRO A 54 -12.92 -3.97 13.77
N GLU A 55 -12.56 -2.83 13.19
CA GLU A 55 -12.21 -2.55 11.79
C GLU A 55 -10.89 -3.15 11.30
N ALA A 56 -10.13 -3.84 12.15
CA ALA A 56 -8.93 -4.58 11.73
C ALA A 56 -9.14 -6.10 11.59
N PHE A 57 -10.27 -6.64 12.07
CA PHE A 57 -10.47 -8.09 12.17
C PHE A 57 -11.90 -8.44 11.76
N HIS A 58 -12.07 -8.86 10.50
CA HIS A 58 -13.28 -9.51 9.98
C HIS A 58 -13.60 -10.82 10.72
N ASN A 59 -13.90 -10.77 12.02
CA ASN A 59 -14.20 -11.90 12.89
C ASN A 59 -13.25 -13.12 12.70
N SER A 60 -12.02 -12.83 12.27
CA SER A 60 -10.95 -13.77 11.99
C SER A 60 -9.66 -13.09 12.43
N THR A 61 -9.20 -13.45 13.62
CA THR A 61 -7.85 -13.20 14.16
C THR A 61 -7.17 -11.90 13.71
N SER A 62 -7.15 -10.91 14.61
CA SER A 62 -5.95 -10.70 15.40
C SER A 62 -4.62 -10.77 14.67
N ASN A 63 -4.37 -10.04 13.59
CA ASN A 63 -3.12 -10.08 12.83
C ASN A 63 -1.94 -9.46 13.62
N LEU A 64 -1.59 -10.05 14.77
CA LEU A 64 -0.19 -10.24 15.14
C LEU A 64 0.42 -10.97 13.96
N LEU A 65 1.17 -10.26 13.10
CA LEU A 65 1.87 -10.79 11.92
C LEU A 65 1.74 -12.31 11.84
N LEU A 66 0.63 -12.80 11.28
CA LEU A 66 0.54 -14.20 10.96
C LEU A 66 1.72 -14.36 10.00
N ARG A 67 2.76 -15.08 10.44
CA ARG A 67 3.90 -15.46 9.59
C ARG A 67 3.44 -16.52 8.58
N THR A 68 2.31 -16.26 7.93
CA THR A 68 1.92 -16.77 6.62
C THR A 68 2.39 -15.83 5.52
N SER A 69 2.93 -14.66 5.84
CA SER A 69 3.68 -13.84 4.88
C SER A 69 4.99 -14.53 4.54
N ASP A 70 5.26 -14.78 3.25
CA ASP A 70 6.55 -15.33 2.79
C ASP A 70 7.74 -14.50 3.28
N ILE A 71 7.53 -13.19 3.50
CA ILE A 71 8.53 -12.26 4.02
C ILE A 71 7.87 -11.21 4.93
N ALA A 72 8.46 -10.95 6.10
CA ALA A 72 8.08 -9.88 7.00
C ALA A 72 9.32 -9.06 7.43
N TYR A 73 9.20 -7.74 7.43
CA TYR A 73 10.26 -6.81 7.80
C TYR A 73 9.82 -5.92 8.96
N SER A 74 10.74 -5.56 9.86
CA SER A 74 10.50 -4.68 11.01
C SER A 74 11.62 -3.66 11.13
N ASN A 75 11.33 -2.47 11.66
CA ASN A 75 12.29 -1.35 11.79
C ASN A 75 12.95 -0.96 10.46
N VAL A 76 12.16 -1.01 9.37
CA VAL A 76 12.60 -0.55 8.06
C VAL A 76 12.28 0.92 7.95
N GLU A 77 13.28 1.74 7.65
CA GLU A 77 13.10 3.18 7.37
C GLU A 77 12.72 3.40 5.90
N THR A 78 13.27 2.60 5.00
CA THR A 78 12.99 2.65 3.56
C THR A 78 12.81 1.25 2.99
N LEU A 79 11.70 1.02 2.30
CA LEU A 79 11.35 -0.23 1.63
C LEU A 79 11.26 -0.01 0.12
N ASN A 80 12.08 -0.72 -0.66
CA ASN A 80 12.01 -0.67 -2.11
C ASN A 80 11.60 -2.05 -2.65
N ILE A 81 10.51 -2.09 -3.40
CA ILE A 81 9.94 -3.30 -4.00
C ILE A 81 9.98 -3.12 -5.52
N LYS A 82 10.51 -4.13 -6.22
CA LYS A 82 10.47 -4.19 -7.68
C LYS A 82 9.75 -5.47 -8.10
N THR A 83 8.70 -5.35 -8.90
CA THR A 83 7.94 -6.52 -9.37
C THR A 83 8.62 -7.20 -10.56
N GLY A 84 8.07 -8.35 -10.97
CA GLY A 84 8.52 -9.08 -12.16
C GLY A 84 8.13 -8.38 -13.47
N THR A 85 8.42 -9.03 -14.60
CA THR A 85 8.21 -8.49 -15.96
C THR A 85 6.80 -8.68 -16.51
N LYS A 86 5.81 -8.84 -15.63
CA LYS A 86 4.41 -9.07 -16.00
C LYS A 86 3.53 -8.12 -15.21
N SER A 87 2.28 -8.00 -15.64
CA SER A 87 1.24 -7.28 -14.92
C SER A 87 1.28 -7.61 -13.42
N ALA A 88 1.28 -6.56 -12.62
CA ALA A 88 1.27 -6.64 -11.18
C ALA A 88 -0.08 -6.18 -10.62
N VAL A 89 -0.58 -6.93 -9.63
CA VAL A 89 -1.63 -6.47 -8.74
C VAL A 89 -0.97 -6.10 -7.42
N VAL A 90 -1.06 -4.83 -7.07
CA VAL A 90 -0.41 -4.26 -5.89
C VAL A 90 -1.49 -3.80 -4.92
N ASN A 91 -1.67 -4.55 -3.84
CA ASN A 91 -2.52 -4.17 -2.73
C ASN A 91 -1.65 -3.56 -1.62
N VAL A 92 -1.85 -2.27 -1.32
CA VAL A 92 -1.18 -1.58 -0.22
C VAL A 92 -2.20 -1.33 0.88
N ARG A 93 -2.03 -2.03 2.00
CA ARG A 93 -2.91 -1.93 3.18
C ARG A 93 -2.44 -0.94 4.23
N GLY A 94 -1.28 -0.37 4.03
CA GLY A 94 -0.62 0.52 4.96
C GLY A 94 0.89 0.51 4.74
N THR A 95 1.55 1.49 5.33
CA THR A 95 2.99 1.68 5.28
C THR A 95 3.45 2.16 6.65
N SER A 96 4.56 1.62 7.15
CA SER A 96 5.25 2.15 8.33
C SER A 96 6.60 2.78 7.97
N ALA A 97 7.02 2.63 6.71
CA ALA A 97 8.30 3.03 6.18
C ALA A 97 8.06 3.81 4.88
N SER A 98 9.02 4.66 4.50
CA SER A 98 9.00 5.24 3.16
C SER A 98 9.14 4.11 2.13
N THR A 99 8.08 3.87 1.38
CA THR A 99 7.93 2.67 0.54
C THR A 99 7.87 3.06 -0.92
N THR A 100 8.75 2.50 -1.73
CA THR A 100 8.71 2.63 -3.19
C THR A 100 8.39 1.29 -3.82
N ILE A 101 7.37 1.25 -4.68
CA ILE A 101 6.99 0.09 -5.47
C ILE A 101 7.19 0.45 -6.93
N THR A 102 8.05 -0.30 -7.62
CA THR A 102 8.32 -0.15 -9.05
C THR A 102 7.82 -1.38 -9.79
N THR A 103 6.83 -1.20 -10.65
CA THR A 103 6.39 -2.26 -11.57
C THR A 103 7.20 -2.19 -12.87
N GLN A 104 7.05 -3.20 -13.73
CA GLN A 104 7.66 -3.18 -15.07
C GLN A 104 6.61 -2.75 -16.09
N ASP A 105 6.90 -2.97 -17.37
CA ASP A 105 5.92 -2.83 -18.44
C ASP A 105 4.79 -3.86 -18.26
N GLU A 106 3.67 -3.62 -18.96
CA GLU A 106 2.34 -4.26 -18.88
C GLU A 106 1.32 -3.45 -18.06
N ASP A 107 0.06 -3.87 -18.11
CA ASP A 107 -1.04 -3.26 -17.38
C ASP A 107 -0.93 -3.61 -15.88
N ASP A 108 -0.85 -2.61 -15.01
CA ASP A 108 -0.73 -2.80 -13.56
C ASP A 108 -1.93 -2.20 -12.82
N TYR A 109 -2.28 -2.81 -11.70
CA TYR A 109 -3.44 -2.43 -10.90
C TYR A 109 -3.02 -2.18 -9.45
N PHE A 110 -3.22 -0.96 -9.00
CA PHE A 110 -2.84 -0.49 -7.67
C PHE A 110 -4.10 -0.22 -6.84
N PHE A 111 -4.15 -0.81 -5.65
CA PHE A 111 -5.25 -0.67 -4.70
C PHE A 111 -4.67 -0.26 -3.36
N ILE A 112 -5.03 0.93 -2.89
CA ILE A 112 -4.53 1.51 -1.64
C ILE A 112 -5.70 1.66 -0.68
N SER A 113 -5.74 0.79 0.31
CA SER A 113 -6.70 0.76 1.41
C SER A 113 -6.35 -0.42 2.31
N SER A 114 -6.62 -0.32 3.61
CA SER A 114 -6.44 -1.45 4.53
C SER A 114 -7.19 -2.72 4.13
N ASP A 115 -8.29 -2.62 3.37
CA ASP A 115 -9.08 -3.77 2.90
C ASP A 115 -8.66 -4.29 1.52
N ALA A 116 -7.68 -3.67 0.87
CA ALA A 116 -7.24 -4.04 -0.47
C ALA A 116 -6.80 -5.52 -0.54
N VAL A 117 -7.52 -6.34 -1.33
CA VAL A 117 -7.31 -7.80 -1.45
C VAL A 117 -7.50 -8.28 -2.89
N GLU A 118 -7.30 -7.40 -3.85
CA GLU A 118 -7.55 -7.72 -5.25
C GLU A 118 -6.59 -8.76 -5.79
N ILE A 119 -7.10 -9.54 -6.75
CA ILE A 119 -6.35 -10.61 -7.43
C ILE A 119 -6.31 -10.33 -8.93
N PRO A 120 -5.38 -10.93 -9.69
CA PRO A 120 -5.24 -10.70 -11.13
C PRO A 120 -6.54 -10.87 -11.94
N GLU A 121 -7.45 -11.73 -11.49
CA GLU A 121 -8.72 -12.01 -12.13
C GLU A 121 -9.75 -10.89 -11.94
N THR A 122 -9.76 -10.21 -10.79
CA THR A 122 -10.76 -9.19 -10.44
C THR A 122 -10.25 -7.78 -10.68
N ALA A 123 -8.95 -7.55 -10.50
CA ALA A 123 -8.29 -6.25 -10.57
C ALA A 123 -8.64 -5.40 -11.83
N PRO A 124 -8.79 -5.97 -13.04
CA PRO A 124 -9.16 -5.19 -14.23
C PRO A 124 -10.59 -4.64 -14.21
N THR A 125 -11.46 -5.20 -13.38
CA THR A 125 -12.90 -4.91 -13.32
C THR A 125 -13.36 -4.39 -11.96
N THR A 126 -12.45 -4.26 -10.99
CA THR A 126 -12.78 -3.71 -9.68
C THR A 126 -13.01 -2.21 -9.80
N ASP A 127 -14.25 -1.80 -9.50
CA ASP A 127 -14.70 -0.41 -9.63
C ASP A 127 -14.96 0.25 -8.27
N PHE A 128 -14.86 -0.52 -7.18
CA PHE A 128 -15.07 -0.02 -5.83
C PHE A 128 -14.09 -0.67 -4.86
N LEU A 129 -13.48 0.14 -4.01
CA LEU A 129 -12.55 -0.28 -2.98
C LEU A 129 -13.10 0.21 -1.64
N HIS A 130 -13.27 -0.69 -0.68
CA HIS A 130 -13.60 -0.34 0.70
C HIS A 130 -12.34 -0.06 1.51
N GLY A 131 -12.52 0.54 2.69
CA GLY A 131 -11.56 0.52 3.79
C GLY A 131 -11.07 1.91 4.20
N TRP A 132 -9.88 1.96 4.78
CA TRP A 132 -9.31 3.15 5.43
C TRP A 132 -7.93 3.46 4.87
N LEU A 133 -7.61 4.76 4.82
CA LEU A 133 -6.30 5.27 4.43
C LEU A 133 -5.42 5.62 5.65
N ASP A 134 -5.96 5.46 6.85
CA ASP A 134 -5.35 5.87 8.12
C ASP A 134 -4.08 5.08 8.52
N TYR A 135 -3.75 4.02 7.77
CA TYR A 135 -2.59 3.16 8.02
C TYR A 135 -1.39 3.47 7.11
N LEU A 136 -1.45 4.56 6.35
CA LEU A 136 -0.29 5.07 5.63
C LEU A 136 0.53 5.98 6.55
N GLU A 137 1.38 5.40 7.41
CA GLU A 137 2.26 6.17 8.29
C GLU A 137 3.52 6.67 7.55
N GLY A 138 3.94 5.96 6.51
CA GLY A 138 5.10 6.31 5.68
C GLY A 138 4.71 6.67 4.25
N ASN A 139 5.47 7.57 3.61
CA ASN A 139 5.20 7.93 2.22
C ASN A 139 5.23 6.70 1.31
N LEU A 140 4.29 6.64 0.37
CA LEU A 140 4.17 5.58 -0.63
C LEU A 140 4.47 6.17 -2.00
N SER A 141 5.39 5.57 -2.73
CA SER A 141 5.72 5.95 -4.10
C SER A 141 5.48 4.78 -5.04
N LEU A 142 4.57 4.95 -5.99
CA LEU A 142 4.25 3.99 -7.04
C LEU A 142 4.92 4.46 -8.34
N ASN A 143 5.70 3.59 -8.96
CA ASN A 143 6.36 3.84 -10.23
C ASN A 143 5.99 2.74 -11.21
N ALA A 144 5.01 3.02 -12.07
CA ALA A 144 4.56 2.10 -13.10
C ALA A 144 5.38 2.23 -14.39
N GLY A 145 5.55 1.11 -15.11
CA GLY A 145 6.25 1.07 -16.39
C GLY A 145 5.38 1.56 -17.55
N LEU A 146 5.56 0.94 -18.72
CA LEU A 146 4.66 1.14 -19.87
C LEU A 146 3.39 0.30 -19.72
N GLY A 147 2.21 0.89 -19.87
CA GLY A 147 0.96 0.13 -19.90
C GLY A 147 -0.28 0.95 -19.57
N LYS A 148 -1.42 0.26 -19.41
CA LYS A 148 -2.70 0.80 -18.94
C LYS A 148 -2.85 0.54 -17.45
N HIS A 149 -2.50 1.52 -16.64
CA HIS A 149 -2.53 1.35 -15.19
C HIS A 149 -3.83 1.86 -14.57
N ARG A 150 -4.25 1.24 -13.46
CA ARG A 150 -5.37 1.66 -12.61
C ARG A 150 -4.89 1.97 -11.21
N LEU A 151 -5.42 3.05 -10.61
CA LEU A 151 -5.20 3.38 -9.21
C LEU A 151 -6.54 3.59 -8.50
N LEU A 152 -6.80 2.78 -7.49
CA LEU A 152 -7.91 2.96 -6.56
C LEU A 152 -7.34 3.28 -5.18
N ILE A 153 -7.81 4.38 -4.58
CA ILE A 153 -7.44 4.82 -3.24
C ILE A 153 -8.74 4.96 -2.45
N SER A 154 -8.85 4.28 -1.31
CA SER A 154 -10.07 4.34 -0.51
C SER A 154 -9.79 4.65 0.94
N ASP A 155 -10.52 5.64 1.41
CA ASP A 155 -10.70 6.02 2.80
C ASP A 155 -12.20 5.95 3.20
N GLU A 156 -13.04 5.33 2.37
CA GLU A 156 -14.50 5.40 2.42
C GLU A 156 -15.10 5.09 3.79
N ASN A 157 -14.47 4.18 4.53
CA ASN A 157 -15.01 3.72 5.80
C ASN A 157 -14.48 4.53 6.98
N SER A 158 -13.51 5.43 6.76
CA SER A 158 -12.87 6.23 7.81
C SER A 158 -13.80 7.24 8.44
N THR A 159 -13.62 7.40 9.75
CA THR A 159 -14.24 8.48 10.52
C THR A 159 -13.28 9.65 10.78
N ILE A 160 -12.13 9.67 10.12
CA ILE A 160 -11.13 10.72 10.23
C ILE A 160 -11.14 11.52 8.93
N GLY A 161 -11.61 12.76 8.99
CA GLY A 161 -11.62 13.66 7.84
C GLY A 161 -10.21 13.86 7.26
N LYS A 162 -10.14 13.90 5.93
CA LYS A 162 -8.97 14.13 5.11
C LYS A 162 -8.92 15.58 4.68
N GLY A 163 -7.70 16.13 4.67
CA GLY A 163 -7.54 17.57 4.83
C GLY A 163 -7.79 17.96 6.29
N SER A 164 -7.11 19.01 6.75
CA SER A 164 -7.15 19.38 8.17
C SER A 164 -7.19 20.89 8.35
N ILE A 165 -7.22 21.33 9.61
CA ILE A 165 -7.05 22.75 9.98
C ILE A 165 -5.74 23.32 9.40
N GLY A 166 -4.74 22.47 9.15
CA GLY A 166 -3.46 22.85 8.53
C GLY A 166 -3.53 23.09 7.01
N GLY A 167 -4.63 22.72 6.35
CA GLY A 167 -4.84 22.86 4.91
C GLY A 167 -5.60 21.68 4.32
N ALA A 168 -6.20 21.88 3.14
CA ALA A 168 -6.86 20.83 2.38
C ALA A 168 -5.87 19.74 1.94
N ALA A 169 -6.35 18.50 1.83
CA ALA A 169 -5.64 17.47 1.08
C ALA A 169 -5.49 17.94 -0.37
N VAL A 170 -4.40 17.57 -1.03
CA VAL A 170 -4.08 18.06 -2.38
C VAL A 170 -3.93 16.89 -3.32
N LEU A 171 -4.79 16.84 -4.34
CA LEU A 171 -4.72 15.91 -5.46
C LEU A 171 -4.07 16.60 -6.67
N THR A 172 -3.05 15.96 -7.22
CA THR A 172 -2.37 16.38 -8.45
C THR A 172 -2.30 15.24 -9.46
N GLU A 173 -1.76 15.51 -10.64
CA GLU A 173 -1.49 14.48 -11.66
C GLU A 173 -0.52 13.38 -11.22
N THR A 174 0.21 13.56 -10.13
CA THR A 174 1.26 12.64 -9.66
C THR A 174 1.24 12.37 -8.15
N SER A 175 0.32 12.97 -7.39
CA SER A 175 0.34 12.83 -5.94
C SER A 175 -1.01 13.09 -5.28
N LEU A 176 -1.17 12.49 -4.11
CA LEU A 176 -2.18 12.82 -3.11
C LEU A 176 -1.45 13.10 -1.79
N THR A 177 -1.48 14.36 -1.35
CA THR A 177 -0.67 14.83 -0.22
C THR A 177 -1.50 15.54 0.84
N ASN A 178 -0.90 15.77 2.01
CA ASN A 178 -1.55 16.47 3.14
C ASN A 178 -2.89 15.81 3.54
N LEU A 179 -2.91 14.48 3.54
CA LEU A 179 -4.10 13.68 3.83
C LEU A 179 -4.65 13.95 5.23
N ASN A 180 -3.79 14.20 6.22
CA ASN A 180 -4.21 14.57 7.57
C ASN A 180 -3.12 15.36 8.32
N GLY A 181 -2.73 16.53 7.79
CA GLY A 181 -1.81 17.46 8.47
C GLY A 181 -0.48 16.81 8.89
N ASP A 182 0.17 16.13 7.95
CA ASP A 182 1.43 15.37 8.08
C ASP A 182 1.40 14.13 9.01
N SER A 183 0.25 13.78 9.61
CA SER A 183 0.13 12.55 10.41
C SER A 183 0.05 11.27 9.57
N LEU A 184 -0.32 11.42 8.31
CA LEU A 184 -0.32 10.35 7.30
C LEU A 184 0.73 10.67 6.23
N GLY A 185 1.39 9.62 5.75
CA GLY A 185 2.30 9.66 4.64
C GLY A 185 1.59 10.00 3.33
N ASP A 186 2.33 10.70 2.48
CA ASP A 186 1.86 11.11 1.16
C ASP A 186 1.92 9.94 0.16
N ILE A 187 1.04 9.97 -0.83
CA ILE A 187 1.03 9.01 -1.94
C ILE A 187 1.52 9.72 -3.19
N PHE A 188 2.58 9.18 -3.79
CA PHE A 188 3.12 9.60 -5.07
C PHE A 188 2.90 8.49 -6.08
N TYR A 189 2.45 8.84 -7.27
CA TYR A 189 2.19 7.88 -8.33
C TYR A 189 2.65 8.44 -9.67
N ASN A 190 3.54 7.69 -10.31
CA ASN A 190 4.08 8.00 -11.63
C ASN A 190 3.91 6.79 -12.52
N ALA A 191 3.72 7.02 -13.81
CA ALA A 191 3.80 6.01 -14.84
C ALA A 191 4.73 6.51 -15.95
N ASP A 192 5.31 5.62 -16.75
CA ASP A 192 6.15 6.04 -17.86
C ASP A 192 5.33 6.90 -18.84
N VAL A 193 5.89 8.06 -19.20
CA VAL A 193 5.25 9.07 -20.06
C VAL A 193 5.06 8.61 -21.51
N MET A 194 5.75 7.53 -21.91
CA MET A 194 5.56 6.86 -23.21
C MET A 194 4.49 5.76 -23.14
N GLY A 195 4.00 5.43 -21.93
CA GLY A 195 2.90 4.52 -21.69
C GLY A 195 1.54 5.20 -21.78
N GLU A 196 0.47 4.44 -21.51
CA GLU A 196 -0.90 4.96 -21.59
C GLU A 196 -1.32 5.78 -20.34
N TYR A 197 -0.42 5.94 -19.35
CA TYR A 197 -0.49 6.83 -18.17
C TYR A 197 -1.87 6.90 -17.49
N TRP A 198 -2.10 5.96 -16.55
CA TRP A 198 -3.34 5.86 -15.77
C TRP A 198 -4.63 5.82 -16.61
N SER A 199 -4.58 5.36 -17.87
CA SER A 199 -5.75 5.32 -18.77
C SER A 199 -6.91 4.45 -18.27
N SER A 200 -6.64 3.52 -17.34
CA SER A 200 -7.68 2.72 -16.67
C SER A 200 -8.30 3.42 -15.46
N GLY A 201 -7.88 4.66 -15.18
CA GLY A 201 -8.50 5.59 -14.24
C GLY A 201 -7.80 5.69 -12.89
N VAL A 202 -8.02 6.84 -12.23
CA VAL A 202 -7.64 7.09 -10.84
C VAL A 202 -8.89 7.42 -10.05
N THR A 203 -9.22 6.62 -9.03
CA THR A 203 -10.40 6.87 -8.20
C THR A 203 -10.01 7.03 -6.74
N LEU A 204 -10.57 8.06 -6.11
CA LEU A 204 -10.44 8.35 -4.70
C LEU A 204 -11.81 8.29 -4.03
N TRP A 205 -11.92 7.51 -2.97
CA TRP A 205 -13.05 7.58 -2.04
C TRP A 205 -12.59 8.23 -0.74
N LEU A 206 -13.26 9.33 -0.39
CA LEU A 206 -13.13 10.01 0.89
C LEU A 206 -14.13 9.43 1.90
N GLY A 207 -13.92 9.75 3.17
CA GLY A 207 -14.52 9.05 4.30
C GLY A 207 -15.92 9.54 4.66
N LYS A 208 -16.32 9.32 5.92
CA LYS A 208 -17.65 9.68 6.42
C LYS A 208 -17.73 11.05 7.09
N ASN A 209 -16.59 11.69 7.35
CA ASN A 209 -16.52 12.97 8.03
C ASN A 209 -16.22 14.08 7.04
N ASP A 210 -16.23 15.32 7.50
CA ASP A 210 -16.03 16.49 6.66
C ASP A 210 -14.61 16.48 6.08
N ASP A 211 -14.52 16.24 4.77
CA ASP A 211 -13.26 16.20 4.02
C ASP A 211 -13.01 17.53 3.28
N THR A 212 -11.76 17.94 3.18
CA THR A 212 -11.32 19.10 2.39
C THR A 212 -10.28 18.67 1.37
N LEU A 213 -10.61 18.81 0.08
CA LEU A 213 -9.76 18.39 -1.03
C LEU A 213 -9.60 19.48 -2.10
N ASP A 214 -8.37 19.88 -2.36
CA ASP A 214 -7.98 20.69 -3.50
C ASP A 214 -7.52 19.77 -4.65
N VAL A 215 -8.23 19.81 -5.77
CA VAL A 215 -7.85 19.14 -7.02
C VAL A 215 -7.16 20.16 -7.92
N LEU A 216 -5.84 20.11 -7.95
CA LEU A 216 -5.01 21.05 -8.73
C LEU A 216 -4.71 20.55 -10.14
N SER A 217 -4.61 19.23 -10.31
CA SER A 217 -4.46 18.58 -11.62
C SER A 217 -4.85 17.10 -11.52
N ILE A 218 -5.12 16.47 -12.66
CA ILE A 218 -5.45 15.04 -12.74
C ILE A 218 -4.52 14.32 -13.73
N PRO A 219 -4.30 13.02 -13.54
CA PRO A 219 -3.55 12.21 -14.49
C PRO A 219 -4.10 12.36 -15.90
N THR A 220 -3.24 12.76 -16.83
CA THR A 220 -3.62 12.98 -18.22
C THR A 220 -2.74 12.13 -19.13
N THR A 221 -3.35 11.20 -19.87
CA THR A 221 -2.63 10.42 -20.88
C THR A 221 -2.15 11.31 -22.02
N LYS A 222 -0.89 11.11 -22.45
CA LYS A 222 -0.28 11.83 -23.57
C LYS A 222 -0.45 11.09 -24.91
N VAL A 223 -1.11 9.94 -24.89
CA VAL A 223 -1.35 9.10 -26.06
C VAL A 223 -2.62 9.56 -26.76
N GLU A 224 -2.50 9.83 -28.07
CA GLU A 224 -3.62 10.32 -28.89
C GLU A 224 -4.78 9.31 -28.93
N GLY A 225 -6.01 9.79 -28.73
CA GLY A 225 -7.22 8.98 -28.79
C GLY A 225 -7.60 8.25 -27.50
N LEU A 226 -6.74 8.27 -26.48
CA LEU A 226 -7.05 7.74 -25.16
C LEU A 226 -7.58 8.82 -24.23
N ARG A 227 -8.37 8.40 -23.24
CA ARG A 227 -8.92 9.27 -22.20
C ARG A 227 -8.62 8.64 -20.84
N THR A 228 -8.21 9.48 -19.91
CA THR A 228 -8.10 9.12 -18.50
C THR A 228 -9.31 9.70 -17.77
N VAL A 229 -9.91 8.90 -16.88
CA VAL A 229 -10.97 9.35 -15.99
C VAL A 229 -10.41 9.39 -14.58
N ALA A 230 -10.55 10.54 -13.93
CA ALA A 230 -10.33 10.68 -12.50
C ALA A 230 -11.68 10.88 -11.80
N SER A 231 -11.93 10.15 -10.73
CA SER A 231 -13.15 10.24 -9.93
C SER A 231 -12.82 10.46 -8.48
N VAL A 232 -13.55 11.37 -7.84
CA VAL A 232 -13.52 11.59 -6.39
C VAL A 232 -14.93 11.39 -5.86
N HIS A 233 -15.05 10.58 -4.82
CA HIS A 233 -16.29 10.32 -4.11
C HIS A 233 -16.14 10.91 -2.71
N ALA A 234 -16.93 11.94 -2.39
CA ALA A 234 -16.76 12.73 -1.18
C ALA A 234 -17.27 12.03 0.10
N GLY A 235 -18.19 11.05 -0.05
CA GLY A 235 -18.81 10.41 1.10
C GLY A 235 -20.00 11.21 1.63
N PRO A 236 -20.50 10.89 2.85
CA PRO A 236 -21.66 11.53 3.46
C PRO A 236 -21.36 12.80 4.30
N GLY A 237 -20.10 13.21 4.44
CA GLY A 237 -19.70 14.38 5.26
C GLY A 237 -20.07 15.74 4.64
N ASP A 238 -19.84 16.83 5.38
CA ASP A 238 -19.91 18.19 4.84
C ASP A 238 -18.60 18.53 4.11
N ASP A 239 -18.42 17.93 2.93
CA ASP A 239 -17.15 17.98 2.20
C ASP A 239 -16.98 19.26 1.36
N VAL A 240 -15.74 19.72 1.27
CA VAL A 240 -15.34 20.86 0.44
C VAL A 240 -14.33 20.40 -0.61
N LEU A 241 -14.77 20.35 -1.86
CA LEU A 241 -13.93 20.05 -3.02
C LEU A 241 -13.70 21.31 -3.85
N GLN A 242 -12.44 21.73 -4.01
CA GLN A 242 -12.06 22.84 -4.86
C GLN A 242 -11.30 22.32 -6.09
N ILE A 243 -11.84 22.56 -7.29
CA ILE A 243 -11.25 22.12 -8.55
C ILE A 243 -10.72 23.35 -9.29
N GLN A 244 -9.45 23.29 -9.73
CA GLN A 244 -8.77 24.39 -10.44
C GLN A 244 -8.51 24.06 -11.92
#